data_AF-A0A0G4MR95-F1
#
_entry.id   AF-A0A0G4MR95-F1
#
_cell.length_a   1.000
_cell.length_b   1.000
_cell.length_c   1.000
_cell.angle_alpha   90.00
_cell.angle_beta   90.00
_cell.angle_gamma   90.00
#
_symmetry.space_group_name_H-M   'P 1'
#
loop_
_entity.id
_entity.type
_entity.pdbx_description
1 polymer ?
#
loop_
_entity_poly.entity_id
_entity_poly.type
_entity_poly.pdbx_seq_one_letter_code
_entity_poly.pdbx_strand_id
1 'polypeptide(L)'
;QRWFRICCYVLVSIILAYMVATTASSIFQCSPISGAWDKSSKPTCIDLTKNWYANAGFSIATDILILLLPMSRSGRASFPSTRRGR
;
A
#
# COMPACT_ATOMS: atom_id res chain seq x y z
N GLN A 1 20.17 5.88 15.71
CA GLN A 1 19.49 5.98 14.39
C GLN A 1 19.43 4.68 13.57
N ARG A 2 20.07 3.56 13.95
CA ARG A 2 20.00 2.29 13.20
C ARG A 2 18.60 1.65 13.18
N TRP A 3 17.92 1.61 14.33
CA TRP A 3 16.56 1.06 14.44
C TRP A 3 15.54 1.74 13.51
N PHE A 4 15.63 3.06 13.33
CA PHE A 4 14.74 3.78 12.41
C PHE A 4 14.93 3.33 10.96
N ARG A 5 16.19 3.19 10.53
CA ARG A 5 16.52 2.71 9.19
C ARG A 5 16.01 1.29 8.98
N ILE A 6 16.14 0.41 9.97
CA ILE A 6 15.64 -0.97 9.91
C ILE A 6 14.11 -0.98 9.74
N CYS A 7 13.37 -0.24 10.55
CA CYS A 7 11.90 -0.15 10.41
C CYS A 7 11.48 0.37 9.03
N CYS A 8 12.18 1.39 8.52
CA CYS A 8 11.92 1.95 7.19
C CYS A 8 12.16 0.92 6.07
N TYR A 9 13.28 0.20 6.11
CA TYR A 9 13.59 -0.84 5.13
C TYR A 9 12.62 -2.01 5.19
N VAL A 10 12.25 -2.46 6.39
CA VAL A 10 11.25 -3.53 6.56
C VAL A 10 9.91 -3.11 5.97
N LEU A 11 9.46 -1.89 6.25
CA LEU A 11 8.21 -1.37 5.69
C LEU A 11 8.23 -1.33 4.17
N VAL A 12 9.26 -0.74 3.57
CA VAL A 12 9.41 -0.68 2.11
C VAL A 12 9.43 -2.08 1.50
N SER A 13 10.10 -3.04 2.14
CA SER A 13 10.14 -4.43 1.64
C SER A 13 8.77 -5.12 1.65
N ILE A 14 7.96 -4.90 2.70
CA ILE A 14 6.60 -5.46 2.80
C ILE A 14 5.69 -4.84 1.73
N ILE A 15 5.81 -3.53 1.52
CA ILE A 15 5.05 -2.79 0.50
C ILE A 15 5.34 -3.33 -0.89
N LEU A 16 6.61 -3.49 -1.23
CA LEU A 16 7.02 -4.05 -2.51
C LEU A 16 6.53 -5.49 -2.69
N ALA A 17 6.65 -6.33 -1.66
CA ALA A 17 6.16 -7.71 -1.70
C ALA A 17 4.63 -7.78 -1.93
N TYR A 18 3.87 -6.92 -1.24
CA TYR A 18 2.42 -6.83 -1.43
C TYR A 18 2.05 -6.37 -2.85
N MET A 19 2.75 -5.38 -3.40
CA MET A 19 2.52 -4.90 -4.77
C MET A 19 2.76 -6.01 -5.80
N VAL A 20 3.82 -6.79 -5.64
CA VAL A 20 4.13 -7.91 -6.53
C VAL A 20 3.07 -9.01 -6.40
N ALA A 21 2.68 -9.38 -5.18
CA ALA A 21 1.65 -10.38 -4.93
C ALA A 21 0.28 -9.96 -5.48
N THR A 22 -0.08 -8.68 -5.34
CA THR A 22 -1.34 -8.14 -5.85
C THR A 22 -1.33 -8.06 -7.37
N THR A 23 -0.20 -7.71 -7.99
CA THR A 23 -0.05 -7.72 -9.45
C THR A 23 -0.13 -9.14 -10.00
N ALA A 24 0.55 -10.10 -9.37
CA ALA A 24 0.44 -11.51 -9.75
C ALA A 24 -1.01 -12.02 -9.59
N SER A 25 -1.64 -11.73 -8.45
CA SER A 25 -3.05 -12.06 -8.22
C SER A 25 -3.93 -11.42 -9.28
N SER A 26 -3.67 -10.16 -9.66
CA SER A 26 -4.37 -9.41 -10.70
C SER A 26 -4.35 -10.11 -12.05
N ILE A 27 -3.21 -10.71 -12.39
CA ILE A 27 -3.03 -11.48 -13.62
C ILE A 27 -3.79 -12.80 -13.52
N PHE A 28 -3.70 -13.52 -12.40
CA PHE A 28 -4.40 -14.79 -12.16
C PHE A 28 -5.86 -14.65 -11.72
N GLN A 29 -6.45 -13.44 -11.80
CA GLN A 29 -7.84 -13.15 -11.39
C GLN A 29 -8.89 -13.97 -12.16
N CYS A 30 -8.55 -14.45 -13.35
CA CYS A 30 -9.43 -15.28 -14.17
C CYS A 30 -8.92 -16.72 -14.17
N SER A 31 -9.79 -17.64 -13.73
CA SER A 31 -9.60 -19.07 -13.96
C SER A 31 -10.57 -19.51 -15.05
N PRO A 32 -10.11 -19.99 -16.22
CA PRO A 32 -8.73 -20.03 -16.75
C PRO A 32 -8.29 -18.70 -17.42
N ILE A 33 -7.00 -18.39 -17.36
CA ILE A 33 -6.38 -17.22 -18.02
C ILE A 33 -6.63 -17.19 -19.54
N SER A 34 -6.76 -18.38 -20.16
CA SER A 34 -7.02 -18.53 -21.60
C SER A 34 -8.36 -17.97 -22.04
N GLY A 35 -9.36 -17.92 -21.15
CA GLY A 35 -10.68 -17.33 -21.45
C GLY A 35 -10.63 -15.81 -21.61
N ALA A 36 -9.56 -15.13 -21.20
CA ALA A 36 -9.39 -13.69 -21.43
C ALA A 36 -9.15 -13.37 -22.92
N TRP A 37 -8.56 -14.30 -23.66
CA TRP A 37 -8.23 -14.14 -25.09
C TRP A 37 -9.22 -14.88 -25.99
N ASP A 38 -9.78 -15.99 -25.51
CA ASP A 38 -10.77 -16.80 -26.22
C ASP A 38 -12.18 -16.54 -25.67
N LYS A 39 -12.93 -15.62 -26.31
CA LYS A 39 -14.32 -15.25 -25.95
C LYS A 39 -15.33 -16.41 -25.98
N SER A 40 -14.91 -17.59 -26.46
CA SER A 40 -15.75 -18.78 -26.57
C SER A 40 -16.00 -19.47 -25.22
N SER A 41 -15.10 -19.30 -24.25
CA SER A 41 -15.21 -19.92 -22.92
C SER A 41 -15.64 -18.87 -21.89
N LYS A 42 -16.82 -19.00 -21.28
CA LYS A 42 -17.32 -18.13 -20.20
C LYS A 42 -16.34 -18.19 -19.00
N PRO A 43 -15.42 -17.22 -18.83
CA PRO A 43 -14.44 -17.29 -17.76
C PRO A 43 -15.07 -16.76 -16.48
N THR A 44 -14.90 -17.48 -15.38
CA THR A 44 -15.22 -16.97 -14.04
C THR A 44 -14.05 -16.13 -13.58
N CYS A 45 -14.14 -14.82 -13.82
CA CYS A 45 -13.18 -13.84 -13.33
C CYS A 45 -13.64 -13.29 -11.98
N ILE A 46 -12.70 -13.11 -11.04
CA ILE A 46 -12.95 -12.39 -9.80
C ILE A 46 -13.18 -10.90 -10.12
N ASP A 47 -14.07 -10.24 -9.36
CA ASP A 47 -14.41 -8.83 -9.57
C ASP A 47 -13.17 -7.93 -9.49
N LEU A 48 -12.90 -7.22 -10.59
CA LEU A 48 -11.91 -6.15 -10.65
C LEU A 48 -12.11 -5.13 -9.52
N THR A 49 -13.36 -4.83 -9.16
CA THR A 49 -13.72 -3.90 -8.09
C THR A 49 -13.14 -4.30 -6.73
N LYS A 50 -13.10 -5.60 -6.42
CA LYS A 50 -12.55 -6.09 -5.14
C LYS A 50 -11.05 -5.85 -5.05
N ASN A 51 -10.34 -6.09 -6.15
CA ASN A 51 -8.91 -5.87 -6.25
C ASN A 51 -8.55 -4.37 -6.20
N TRP A 52 -9.30 -3.53 -6.90
CA TRP A 52 -9.15 -2.07 -6.79
C TRP A 52 -9.35 -1.56 -5.37
N TYR A 53 -10.35 -2.09 -4.65
CA TYR A 53 -10.59 -1.71 -3.26
C TYR A 53 -9.45 -2.13 -2.34
N ALA A 54 -8.91 -3.34 -2.53
CA ALA A 54 -7.74 -3.82 -1.78
C ALA A 54 -6.50 -2.95 -2.03
N ASN A 55 -6.23 -2.62 -3.30
CA ASN A 55 -5.11 -1.76 -3.67
C ASN A 55 -5.26 -0.33 -3.10
N ALA A 56 -6.46 0.25 -3.19
CA ALA A 56 -6.75 1.57 -2.63
C ALA A 56 -6.58 1.58 -1.10
N GLY A 57 -7.10 0.55 -0.42
CA GLY A 57 -6.92 0.37 1.02
C GLY A 57 -5.45 0.23 1.42
N PHE A 58 -4.68 -0.50 0.63
CA PHE A 58 -3.25 -0.67 0.88
C PHE A 58 -2.47 0.63 0.73
N SER A 59 -2.72 1.42 -0.32
CA SER A 59 -2.10 2.74 -0.49
C SER A 59 -2.35 3.63 0.71
N ILE A 60 -3.61 3.74 1.16
CA ILE A 60 -3.97 4.55 2.34
C ILE A 60 -3.26 4.03 3.60
N ALA A 61 -3.21 2.72 3.79
CA ALA A 61 -2.52 2.12 4.93
C ALA A 61 -1.03 2.46 4.91
N THR A 62 -0.38 2.41 3.74
CA THR A 62 1.03 2.78 3.60
C THR A 62 1.29 4.26 3.85
N ASP A 63 0.40 5.15 3.41
CA ASP A 63 0.50 6.59 3.70
C ASP A 63 0.45 6.85 5.22
N ILE A 64 -0.51 6.25 5.93
CA ILE A 64 -0.63 6.38 7.40
C ILE A 64 0.63 5.85 8.09
N LEU A 65 1.13 4.70 7.64
CA LEU A 65 2.29 4.03 8.23
C LEU A 65 3.59 4.84 8.06
N ILE A 66 3.75 5.49 6.90
CA ILE A 66 4.86 6.40 6.61
C ILE A 66 4.74 7.69 7.43
N LEU A 67 3.53 8.26 7.54
CA LEU A 67 3.27 9.45 8.36
C LEU A 67 3.56 9.19 9.84
N LEU A 68 3.27 8.00 10.35
CA LEU A 68 3.54 7.62 11.74
C LEU A 68 5.04 7.39 12.03
N LEU A 69 5.84 7.13 11.00
CA LEU A 69 7.26 6.79 11.14
C LEU A 69 8.10 7.90 11.81
N PRO A 70 8.07 9.16 11.35
CA PRO A 70 8.74 10.27 12.03
C PRO A 70 7.99 10.75 13.26
N MET A 71 6.65 10.67 13.28
CA MET A 71 5.82 11.17 14.40
C MET A 71 6.09 10.45 15.72
N SER A 72 6.44 9.16 15.68
CA SER A 72 6.85 8.40 16.87
C SER A 72 8.20 8.83 17.47
N ARG A 73 9.06 9.50 16.68
CA ARG A 73 10.39 9.96 17.10
C ARG A 73 10.43 11.44 17.42
N SER A 74 9.51 12.23 16.87
CA SER A 74 9.30 13.62 17.29
C SER A 74 8.49 13.66 18.60
N GLY A 75 9.12 13.22 19.68
CA GLY A 75 8.81 13.84 20.97
C GLY A 75 8.97 15.34 20.80
N ARG A 76 7.87 16.10 20.94
CA ARG A 76 7.77 17.54 20.73
C ARG A 76 8.06 18.00 19.29
N ALA A 77 7.01 18.00 18.47
CA ALA A 77 6.76 19.21 17.71
C ALA A 77 6.55 20.35 18.71
N SER A 78 7.62 21.01 19.14
CA SER A 78 7.54 22.42 19.52
C SER A 78 7.17 23.12 18.22
N PHE A 79 5.88 23.21 17.94
CA PHE A 79 5.35 24.32 17.18
C PHE A 79 5.56 25.51 18.14
N PRO A 80 6.58 26.38 18.00
CA PRO A 80 6.50 27.67 18.65
C PRO A 80 5.28 28.33 18.02
N SER A 81 4.15 28.27 18.72
CA SER A 81 3.05 29.18 18.47
C SER A 81 3.70 30.55 18.49
N THR A 82 3.76 31.15 17.31
CA THR A 82 4.29 32.50 17.14
C THR A 82 3.34 33.39 17.94
N ARG A 83 3.69 33.65 19.19
CA ARG A 83 3.22 34.83 19.91
C ARG A 83 3.91 36.01 19.24
N ARG A 84 3.35 36.49 18.13
CA ARG A 84 3.65 37.81 17.62
C ARG A 84 2.76 38.81 18.37
N GLY A 85 3.18 39.12 19.59
CA GLY A 85 2.72 40.28 20.32
C GLY A 85 3.78 41.37 20.24
N ARG A 86 3.68 42.20 19.20
CA ARG A 86 4.04 43.63 19.17
C ARG A 86 3.67 44.20 17.81
#